data_AF-A0A1X0JN31-F1
#
_entry.id   AF-A0A1X0JN31-F1
#
_cell.length_a   1.000
_cell.length_b   1.000
_cell.length_c   1.000
_cell.angle_alpha   90.00
_cell.angle_beta   90.00
_cell.angle_gamma   90.00
#
_symmetry.space_group_name_H-M   'P 1'
#
loop_
_entity.id
_entity.type
_entity.pdbx_description
1 polymer ?
#
loop_
_entity_poly.entity_id
_entity_poly.type
_entity_poly.pdbx_seq_one_letter_code
_entity_poly.pdbx_strand_id
1 'polypeptide(L)'
;MRIDRLGELGSAPAVLRALADGTRRRGLPPPAALIGEWFGSSAVIAPSVEVTPVGVSEVFDVSPGMSGDAVGGGWFGYLSYPDAGADGRGPRIPEAAGGWSDCVLRQDNGGQWWHENLSGAKLPGWVSEVLREPVAPASSTITWGGADREAHRRGVLSCLEAIAAGEVYQACVCTQFAGRIAAGAAPAATSDAAAPAATSDTAAIDFFADAVARTSPARAAFVAGEWGAVASLSPELFLRRRGEAVASSPIKGTLPRHADPAELRASVKDVAENIMIVDLVRNDLGRVAVTGSVSVPELLAVRPAPGVWHLVSTVTARVDVEMPMAVVLDATFPPASVTGTPKLRARQLLTGWEQNRRGIYCGTVGLASPIAGCELNVAIRTVEFDADGNAVLGVGGGITADSDPDREWDECLHKAAPFIDVDAQRRMPAHS
;
A
#
# COMPACT_ATOMS: atom_id res chain seq x y z
N MET A 1 -19.79 4.22 -21.12
CA MET A 1 -19.79 3.89 -19.68
C MET A 1 -21.21 3.76 -19.17
N ARG A 2 -21.44 2.81 -18.25
CA ARG A 2 -22.69 2.60 -17.51
C ARG A 2 -22.45 2.82 -16.02
N ILE A 3 -23.43 3.41 -15.34
CA ILE A 3 -23.44 3.56 -13.88
C ILE A 3 -24.82 3.13 -13.39
N ASP A 4 -24.88 2.12 -12.51
CA ASP A 4 -26.11 1.69 -11.85
C ASP A 4 -25.96 1.78 -10.34
N ARG A 5 -27.01 2.27 -9.67
CA ARG A 5 -27.09 2.26 -8.20
C ARG A 5 -27.44 0.84 -7.71
N LEU A 6 -26.68 0.30 -6.75
CA LEU A 6 -26.87 -1.06 -6.23
C LEU A 6 -27.56 -1.13 -4.85
N GLY A 7 -27.75 0.02 -4.18
CA GLY A 7 -28.28 0.07 -2.81
C GLY A 7 -27.19 -0.13 -1.75
N GLU A 8 -27.56 -0.69 -0.60
CA GLU A 8 -26.64 -1.01 0.50
C GLU A 8 -26.20 -2.48 0.39
N LEU A 9 -24.91 -2.72 0.15
CA LEU A 9 -24.32 -4.06 0.07
C LEU A 9 -23.54 -4.44 1.34
N GLY A 10 -23.58 -3.59 2.37
CA GLY A 10 -22.77 -3.72 3.57
C GLY A 10 -21.38 -3.08 3.44
N SER A 11 -20.44 -3.55 4.25
CA SER A 11 -19.07 -3.02 4.32
C SER A 11 -18.21 -3.53 3.16
N ALA A 12 -17.23 -2.73 2.74
CA ALA A 12 -16.30 -3.14 1.68
C ALA A 12 -15.55 -4.46 1.97
N PRO A 13 -15.11 -4.77 3.21
CA PRO A 13 -14.56 -6.08 3.54
C PRO A 13 -15.55 -7.24 3.33
N ALA A 14 -16.84 -7.05 3.64
CA ALA A 14 -17.86 -8.08 3.43
C ALA A 14 -18.14 -8.31 1.93
N VAL A 15 -18.24 -7.23 1.15
CA VAL A 15 -18.38 -7.29 -0.31
C VAL A 15 -17.18 -8.01 -0.94
N LEU A 16 -15.96 -7.70 -0.49
CA LEU A 16 -14.75 -8.38 -0.97
C LEU A 16 -14.78 -9.89 -0.70
N ARG A 17 -15.16 -10.32 0.52
CA ARG A 17 -15.29 -11.75 0.87
C ARG A 17 -16.34 -12.45 0.00
N ALA A 18 -17.48 -11.82 -0.23
CA ALA A 18 -18.54 -12.38 -1.09
C ALA A 18 -18.06 -12.59 -2.54
N LEU A 19 -17.31 -11.63 -3.08
CA LEU A 19 -16.72 -11.74 -4.41
C LEU A 19 -15.62 -12.80 -4.49
N ALA A 20 -14.76 -12.89 -3.47
CA ALA A 20 -13.70 -13.89 -3.38
C ALA A 20 -14.27 -15.31 -3.35
N ASP A 21 -15.29 -15.53 -2.53
CA ASP A 21 -16.01 -16.79 -2.45
C ASP A 21 -16.72 -17.13 -3.78
N GLY A 22 -17.34 -16.12 -4.40
CA GLY A 22 -18.01 -16.22 -5.69
C GLY A 22 -17.11 -16.59 -6.87
N THR A 23 -15.94 -15.97 -6.96
CA THR A 23 -14.93 -16.22 -8.00
C THR A 23 -14.30 -17.59 -7.84
N ARG A 24 -13.94 -17.96 -6.61
CA ARG A 24 -13.41 -19.30 -6.27
C ARG A 24 -14.35 -20.43 -6.66
N ARG A 25 -15.65 -20.35 -6.35
CA ARG A 25 -16.64 -21.38 -6.76
C ARG A 25 -16.75 -21.54 -8.28
N ARG A 26 -16.36 -20.52 -9.04
CA ARG A 26 -16.51 -20.45 -10.50
C ARG A 26 -15.18 -20.62 -11.24
N GLY A 27 -14.05 -20.74 -10.54
CA GLY A 27 -12.73 -20.77 -11.16
C GLY A 27 -12.37 -19.47 -11.89
N LEU A 28 -12.87 -18.33 -11.41
CA LEU A 28 -12.52 -17.01 -11.93
C LEU A 28 -11.33 -16.43 -11.16
N PRO A 29 -10.54 -15.51 -11.76
CA PRO A 29 -9.52 -14.75 -11.05
C PRO A 29 -10.08 -14.04 -9.82
N PRO A 30 -9.27 -13.88 -8.75
CA PRO A 30 -9.72 -13.23 -7.52
C PRO A 30 -10.11 -11.76 -7.76
N PRO A 31 -10.91 -11.16 -6.86
CA PRO A 31 -11.17 -9.73 -6.88
C PRO A 31 -9.91 -8.92 -6.50
N ALA A 32 -9.83 -7.69 -7.00
CA ALA A 32 -8.91 -6.66 -6.48
C ALA A 32 -9.72 -5.58 -5.77
N ALA A 33 -9.15 -4.98 -4.73
CA ALA A 33 -9.85 -4.01 -3.90
C ALA A 33 -8.97 -2.84 -3.49
N LEU A 34 -9.55 -1.64 -3.53
CA LEU A 34 -9.04 -0.44 -2.91
C LEU A 34 -10.07 0.00 -1.86
N ILE A 35 -9.69 0.05 -0.58
CA ILE A 35 -10.61 0.40 0.52
C ILE A 35 -10.01 1.55 1.32
N GLY A 36 -10.84 2.50 1.73
CA GLY A 36 -10.42 3.80 2.28
C GLY A 36 -10.63 4.92 1.26
N GLU A 37 -9.85 5.99 1.35
CA GLU A 37 -9.95 7.19 0.53
C GLU A 37 -9.30 7.01 -0.85
N TRP A 38 -10.08 6.56 -1.83
CA TRP A 38 -9.63 6.37 -3.22
C TRP A 38 -10.57 7.05 -4.20
N PHE A 39 -10.06 7.92 -5.06
CA PHE A 39 -10.85 8.62 -6.09
C PHE A 39 -12.09 9.36 -5.55
N GLY A 40 -12.03 9.83 -4.29
CA GLY A 40 -13.17 10.45 -3.61
C GLY A 40 -14.28 9.47 -3.18
N SER A 41 -13.97 8.18 -3.11
CA SER A 41 -14.85 7.09 -2.70
C SER A 41 -14.24 6.32 -1.52
N SER A 42 -15.07 5.57 -0.78
CA SER A 42 -14.65 4.76 0.36
C SER A 42 -14.22 3.34 -0.03
N ALA A 43 -14.60 2.87 -1.22
CA ALA A 43 -14.10 1.63 -1.81
C ALA A 43 -14.22 1.62 -3.34
N VAL A 44 -13.31 0.92 -3.99
CA VAL A 44 -13.35 0.54 -5.42
C VAL A 44 -12.91 -0.91 -5.51
N ILE A 45 -13.79 -1.81 -5.94
CA ILE A 45 -13.53 -3.26 -6.00
C ILE A 45 -13.81 -3.77 -7.40
N ALA A 46 -12.82 -4.37 -8.05
CA ALA A 46 -13.04 -5.14 -9.26
C ALA A 46 -13.58 -6.53 -8.87
N PRO A 47 -14.78 -6.95 -9.33
CA PRO A 47 -15.36 -8.24 -8.95
C PRO A 47 -14.47 -9.45 -9.24
N SER A 48 -13.72 -9.38 -10.34
CA SER A 48 -12.73 -10.34 -10.77
C SER A 48 -11.77 -9.63 -11.71
N VAL A 49 -10.47 -9.86 -11.55
CA VAL A 49 -9.44 -9.28 -12.42
C VAL A 49 -8.25 -10.24 -12.51
N GLU A 50 -7.79 -10.49 -13.72
CA GLU A 50 -6.61 -11.32 -13.98
C GLU A 50 -5.35 -10.45 -13.82
N VAL A 51 -4.68 -10.57 -12.67
CA VAL A 51 -3.45 -9.82 -12.35
C VAL A 51 -2.23 -10.68 -12.66
N THR A 52 -1.49 -10.31 -13.70
CA THR A 52 -0.33 -11.06 -14.20
C THR A 52 0.95 -10.23 -14.07
N PRO A 53 2.13 -10.88 -14.03
CA PRO A 53 3.41 -10.16 -14.08
C PRO A 53 3.50 -9.27 -15.33
N VAL A 54 4.00 -8.05 -15.16
CA VAL A 54 4.21 -7.09 -16.26
C VAL A 54 5.61 -6.48 -16.18
N GLY A 55 6.06 -5.81 -17.24
CA GLY A 55 7.29 -5.01 -17.20
C GLY A 55 7.17 -3.82 -16.25
N VAL A 56 8.22 -3.49 -15.50
CA VAL A 56 8.24 -2.35 -14.58
C VAL A 56 7.98 -1.00 -15.26
N SER A 57 8.20 -0.90 -16.58
CA SER A 57 7.91 0.29 -17.39
C SER A 57 6.47 0.35 -17.91
N GLU A 58 5.69 -0.71 -17.74
CA GLU A 58 4.32 -0.86 -18.28
C GLU A 58 3.25 -0.64 -17.21
N VAL A 59 3.66 -0.47 -15.95
CA VAL A 59 2.75 -0.31 -14.82
C VAL A 59 2.00 1.02 -14.92
N PHE A 60 0.69 0.97 -14.65
CA PHE A 60 -0.18 2.15 -14.59
C PHE A 60 -0.15 3.01 -15.87
N ASP A 61 0.23 2.44 -17.03
CA ASP A 61 0.32 3.15 -18.31
C ASP A 61 -1.07 3.33 -18.95
N VAL A 62 -1.88 4.17 -18.29
CA VAL A 62 -3.23 4.53 -18.72
C VAL A 62 -3.31 6.04 -18.78
N SER A 63 -3.72 6.58 -19.93
CA SER A 63 -3.94 8.01 -20.11
C SER A 63 -4.93 8.52 -19.06
N PRO A 64 -4.56 9.49 -18.22
CA PRO A 64 -5.38 9.89 -17.08
C PRO A 64 -6.59 10.71 -17.53
N GLY A 65 -7.77 10.34 -17.04
CA GLY A 65 -8.97 11.16 -17.23
C GLY A 65 -8.91 12.52 -16.51
N MET A 66 -9.75 13.46 -16.97
CA MET A 66 -9.79 14.86 -16.52
C MET A 66 -10.66 15.10 -15.27
N SER A 67 -10.96 14.04 -14.50
CA SER A 67 -11.84 13.97 -13.31
C SER A 67 -13.34 13.80 -13.59
N GLY A 68 -13.98 13.04 -12.70
CA GLY A 68 -15.42 12.83 -12.59
C GLY A 68 -15.74 12.06 -11.30
N ASP A 69 -17.02 11.98 -10.92
CA ASP A 69 -17.47 11.27 -9.71
C ASP A 69 -17.45 9.73 -9.84
N ALA A 70 -17.09 9.24 -11.02
CA ALA A 70 -17.03 7.82 -11.37
C ALA A 70 -15.59 7.39 -11.61
N VAL A 71 -15.31 6.13 -11.27
CA VAL A 71 -14.05 5.43 -11.55
C VAL A 71 -14.15 4.63 -12.85
N GLY A 72 -15.31 4.02 -13.12
CA GLY A 72 -15.60 3.29 -14.36
C GLY A 72 -14.93 1.92 -14.46
N GLY A 73 -13.65 1.83 -14.12
CA GLY A 73 -12.76 0.68 -14.33
C GLY A 73 -11.32 1.13 -14.50
N GLY A 74 -10.43 0.22 -14.88
CA GLY A 74 -9.05 0.55 -15.21
C GLY A 74 -8.05 -0.56 -14.88
N TRP A 75 -6.79 -0.18 -14.83
CA TRP A 75 -5.65 -1.06 -14.56
C TRP A 75 -5.32 -1.07 -13.07
N PHE A 76 -5.54 -2.21 -12.40
CA PHE A 76 -5.17 -2.46 -11.01
C PHE A 76 -3.80 -3.12 -10.97
N GLY A 77 -2.95 -2.73 -10.02
CA GLY A 77 -1.64 -3.39 -9.89
C GLY A 77 -0.74 -2.77 -8.84
N TYR A 78 0.52 -3.16 -8.91
CA TYR A 78 1.58 -2.68 -8.04
C TYR A 78 2.93 -2.57 -8.75
N LEU A 79 3.84 -1.82 -8.10
CA LEU A 79 5.25 -1.76 -8.43
C LEU A 79 6.06 -1.89 -7.13
N SER A 80 6.94 -2.89 -7.08
CA SER A 80 7.82 -3.16 -5.95
C SER A 80 8.94 -2.14 -5.82
N TYR A 81 9.53 -2.05 -4.63
CA TYR A 81 10.72 -1.26 -4.41
C TYR A 81 11.87 -1.74 -5.31
N PRO A 82 12.60 -0.83 -5.98
CA PRO A 82 13.43 -1.19 -7.13
C PRO A 82 14.80 -1.76 -6.75
N ASP A 83 15.28 -1.49 -5.52
CA ASP A 83 16.64 -1.84 -5.15
C ASP A 83 16.72 -3.28 -4.60
N ALA A 84 17.83 -3.96 -4.91
CA ALA A 84 18.14 -5.30 -4.39
C ALA A 84 18.60 -5.24 -2.93
N GLY A 85 18.51 -6.38 -2.24
CA GLY A 85 19.19 -6.59 -0.95
C GLY A 85 20.65 -6.99 -1.14
N ALA A 86 21.43 -6.86 -0.06
CA ALA A 86 22.84 -7.25 -0.05
C ALA A 86 23.08 -8.75 -0.28
N ASP A 87 22.07 -9.60 -0.05
CA ASP A 87 22.13 -11.04 -0.31
C ASP A 87 22.05 -11.42 -1.79
N GLY A 88 21.74 -10.45 -2.68
CA GLY A 88 21.63 -10.65 -4.12
C GLY A 88 20.46 -11.54 -4.55
N ARG A 89 19.51 -11.86 -3.65
CA ARG A 89 18.37 -12.71 -3.99
C ARG A 89 17.36 -11.95 -4.87
N GLY A 90 16.75 -12.71 -5.79
CA GLY A 90 15.66 -12.24 -6.61
C GLY A 90 14.40 -11.91 -5.80
N PRO A 91 13.40 -11.28 -6.43
CA PRO A 91 12.15 -10.94 -5.76
C PRO A 91 11.31 -12.22 -5.50
N ARG A 92 10.54 -12.23 -4.40
CA ARG A 92 9.70 -13.38 -4.01
C ARG A 92 8.40 -13.45 -4.82
N ILE A 93 7.85 -12.29 -5.12
CA ILE A 93 6.76 -12.08 -6.09
C ILE A 93 7.31 -11.27 -7.28
N PRO A 94 6.60 -11.17 -8.42
CA PRO A 94 7.01 -10.30 -9.52
C PRO A 94 7.35 -8.88 -9.07
N GLU A 95 8.30 -8.20 -9.73
CA GLU A 95 8.61 -6.81 -9.38
C GLU A 95 7.43 -5.87 -9.69
N ALA A 96 6.59 -6.24 -10.66
CA ALA A 96 5.36 -5.57 -11.00
C ALA A 96 4.33 -6.60 -11.49
N ALA A 97 3.07 -6.38 -11.14
CA ALA A 97 1.95 -7.12 -11.71
C ALA A 97 0.72 -6.22 -11.78
N GLY A 98 -0.15 -6.50 -12.75
CA GLY A 98 -1.43 -5.82 -12.84
C GLY A 98 -2.38 -6.45 -13.85
N GLY A 99 -3.58 -5.92 -13.91
CA GLY A 99 -4.67 -6.42 -14.73
C GLY A 99 -5.72 -5.35 -15.00
N TRP A 100 -6.38 -5.45 -16.15
CA TRP A 100 -7.46 -4.55 -16.53
C TRP A 100 -8.81 -5.08 -16.09
N SER A 101 -9.66 -4.20 -15.54
CA SER A 101 -11.07 -4.49 -15.34
C SER A 101 -11.94 -3.35 -15.84
N ASP A 102 -12.86 -3.66 -16.74
CA ASP A 102 -13.90 -2.72 -17.17
C ASP A 102 -15.00 -2.55 -16.12
N CYS A 103 -15.01 -3.32 -15.03
CA CYS A 103 -16.12 -3.40 -14.08
C CYS A 103 -15.62 -3.15 -12.66
N VAL A 104 -16.22 -2.16 -11.99
CA VAL A 104 -15.96 -1.91 -10.57
C VAL A 104 -17.26 -1.74 -9.79
N LEU A 105 -17.22 -2.21 -8.55
CA LEU A 105 -18.16 -1.84 -7.50
C LEU A 105 -17.53 -0.71 -6.70
N ARG A 106 -18.13 0.47 -6.72
CA ARG A 106 -17.66 1.65 -6.01
C ARG A 106 -18.60 1.98 -4.86
N GLN A 107 -18.06 2.17 -3.66
CA GLN A 107 -18.81 2.72 -2.54
C GLN A 107 -18.43 4.20 -2.39
N ASP A 108 -19.40 5.10 -2.49
CA ASP A 108 -19.14 6.52 -2.20
C ASP A 108 -19.00 6.78 -0.69
N ASN A 109 -18.58 8.01 -0.34
CA ASN A 109 -18.40 8.40 1.06
C ASN A 109 -19.72 8.44 1.87
N GLY A 110 -20.87 8.38 1.19
CA GLY A 110 -22.19 8.23 1.83
C GLY A 110 -22.57 6.78 2.11
N GLY A 111 -21.73 5.81 1.74
CA GLY A 111 -21.97 4.37 1.91
C GLY A 111 -22.77 3.72 0.78
N GLN A 112 -23.17 4.48 -0.23
CA GLN A 112 -23.95 3.97 -1.35
C GLN A 112 -23.06 3.23 -2.35
N TRP A 113 -23.47 2.02 -2.73
CA TRP A 113 -22.78 1.22 -3.73
C TRP A 113 -23.27 1.49 -5.15
N TRP A 114 -22.33 1.51 -6.08
CA TRP A 114 -22.50 1.75 -7.50
C TRP A 114 -21.81 0.65 -8.29
N HIS A 115 -22.47 0.15 -9.33
CA HIS A 115 -21.83 -0.60 -10.39
C HIS A 115 -21.42 0.37 -11.47
N GLU A 116 -20.15 0.35 -11.86
CA GLU A 116 -19.64 1.16 -12.95
C GLU A 116 -18.94 0.27 -13.96
N ASN A 117 -19.20 0.53 -15.24
CA ASN A 117 -18.62 -0.26 -16.32
C ASN A 117 -18.21 0.58 -17.53
N LEU A 118 -16.94 0.49 -17.93
CA LEU A 118 -16.38 1.27 -19.04
C LEU A 118 -17.06 0.98 -20.39
N SER A 119 -17.25 -0.30 -20.72
CA SER A 119 -17.88 -0.74 -21.98
C SER A 119 -19.40 -0.55 -22.03
N GLY A 120 -20.03 -0.29 -20.88
CA GLY A 120 -21.48 -0.12 -20.75
C GLY A 120 -22.23 -1.43 -20.50
N ALA A 121 -21.52 -2.53 -20.25
CA ALA A 121 -22.10 -3.81 -19.88
C ALA A 121 -22.90 -3.73 -18.58
N LYS A 122 -23.92 -4.59 -18.43
CA LYS A 122 -24.67 -4.75 -17.17
C LYS A 122 -23.82 -5.43 -16.11
N LEU A 123 -24.18 -5.25 -14.83
CA LEU A 123 -23.60 -6.01 -13.73
C LEU A 123 -23.72 -7.53 -14.02
N PRO A 124 -22.62 -8.30 -13.97
CA PRO A 124 -22.69 -9.74 -14.23
C PRO A 124 -23.66 -10.45 -13.28
N GLY A 125 -24.43 -11.40 -13.80
CA GLY A 125 -25.45 -12.12 -13.02
C GLY A 125 -24.87 -12.78 -11.77
N TRP A 126 -23.69 -13.39 -11.89
CA TRP A 126 -23.01 -14.04 -10.77
C TRP A 126 -22.63 -13.05 -9.65
N VAL A 127 -22.26 -11.81 -9.99
CA VAL A 127 -21.94 -10.77 -9.00
C VAL A 127 -23.22 -10.42 -8.23
N SER A 128 -24.33 -10.24 -8.96
CA SER A 128 -25.62 -9.96 -8.35
C SER A 128 -26.11 -11.07 -7.43
N GLU A 129 -25.81 -12.33 -7.74
CA GLU A 129 -26.13 -13.50 -6.91
C GLU A 129 -25.32 -13.49 -5.61
N VAL A 130 -24.00 -13.40 -5.70
CA VAL A 130 -23.12 -13.53 -4.52
C VAL A 130 -23.26 -12.36 -3.55
N LEU A 131 -23.61 -11.16 -4.04
CA LEU A 131 -23.85 -10.00 -3.18
C LEU A 131 -25.15 -10.09 -2.36
N ARG A 132 -26.05 -11.03 -2.67
CA ARG A 132 -27.27 -11.28 -1.88
C ARG A 132 -27.06 -12.28 -0.75
N GLU A 133 -25.96 -13.02 -0.79
CA GLU A 133 -25.66 -14.10 0.15
C GLU A 133 -24.52 -13.65 1.08
N PRO A 134 -24.79 -13.44 2.38
CA PRO A 134 -23.73 -13.07 3.31
C PRO A 134 -22.74 -14.23 3.48
N VAL A 135 -21.45 -13.94 3.26
CA VAL A 135 -20.36 -14.90 3.50
C VAL A 135 -19.86 -14.73 4.93
N ALA A 136 -19.89 -15.83 5.70
CA ALA A 136 -19.34 -15.83 7.05
C ALA A 136 -17.82 -15.56 7.00
N PRO A 137 -17.28 -14.71 7.89
CA PRO A 137 -15.84 -14.51 7.97
C PRO A 137 -15.12 -15.81 8.28
N ALA A 138 -14.21 -16.22 7.40
CA ALA A 138 -13.20 -17.22 7.72
C ALA A 138 -12.01 -16.54 8.41
N SER A 139 -11.38 -17.25 9.35
CA SER A 139 -10.18 -16.77 10.03
C SER A 139 -8.94 -17.11 9.22
N SER A 140 -7.93 -16.26 9.28
CA SER A 140 -6.58 -16.56 8.83
C SER A 140 -5.59 -16.17 9.90
N THR A 141 -4.49 -16.93 10.00
CA THR A 141 -3.44 -16.68 10.98
C THR A 141 -2.09 -16.71 10.27
N ILE A 142 -1.23 -15.76 10.59
CA ILE A 142 0.17 -15.77 10.15
C ILE A 142 1.03 -16.12 11.35
N THR A 143 1.86 -17.15 11.20
CA THR A 143 2.92 -17.46 12.16
C THR A 143 4.18 -16.73 11.75
N TRP A 144 4.52 -15.66 12.46
CA TRP A 144 5.71 -14.85 12.20
C TRP A 144 6.94 -15.41 12.90
N GLY A 145 8.05 -15.47 12.18
CA GLY A 145 9.40 -15.67 12.70
C GLY A 145 10.00 -14.36 13.24
N GLY A 146 11.22 -14.46 13.75
CA GLY A 146 11.99 -13.32 14.27
C GLY A 146 12.55 -12.44 13.16
N ALA A 147 12.45 -11.12 13.30
CA ALA A 147 13.22 -10.19 12.47
C ALA A 147 14.67 -10.09 12.97
N ASP A 148 15.63 -9.87 12.07
CA ASP A 148 17.04 -9.76 12.41
C ASP A 148 17.36 -8.37 13.00
N ARG A 149 17.29 -8.29 14.34
CA ARG A 149 17.60 -7.07 15.09
C ARG A 149 19.05 -6.62 14.91
N GLU A 150 19.98 -7.56 14.82
CA GLU A 150 21.41 -7.26 14.78
C GLU A 150 21.78 -6.68 13.42
N ALA A 151 21.24 -7.25 12.33
CA ALA A 151 21.36 -6.65 11.00
C ALA A 151 20.72 -5.26 10.93
N HIS A 152 19.52 -5.07 11.50
CA HIS A 152 18.89 -3.75 11.57
C HIS A 152 19.79 -2.75 12.32
N ARG A 153 20.31 -3.13 13.49
CA ARG A 153 21.20 -2.30 14.30
C ARG A 153 22.46 -1.89 13.53
N ARG A 154 23.12 -2.83 12.83
CA ARG A 154 24.27 -2.53 11.96
C ARG A 154 23.91 -1.56 10.84
N GLY A 155 22.74 -1.71 10.22
CA GLY A 155 22.24 -0.78 9.21
C GLY A 155 22.04 0.64 9.76
N VAL A 156 21.45 0.77 10.96
CA VAL A 156 21.27 2.08 11.61
C VAL A 156 22.62 2.72 11.93
N LEU A 157 23.57 1.97 12.50
CA LEU A 157 24.91 2.49 12.79
C LEU A 157 25.64 2.94 11.52
N SER A 158 25.57 2.16 10.45
CA SER A 158 26.17 2.53 9.15
C SER A 158 25.53 3.79 8.56
N CYS A 159 24.22 3.97 8.78
CA CYS A 159 23.52 5.18 8.38
C CYS A 159 23.97 6.41 9.19
N LEU A 160 24.15 6.26 10.50
CA LEU A 160 24.66 7.35 11.36
C LEU A 160 26.08 7.76 10.95
N GLU A 161 26.95 6.81 10.61
CA GLU A 161 28.28 7.09 10.08
C GLU A 161 28.23 7.86 8.76
N ALA A 162 27.34 7.47 7.84
CA ALA A 162 27.13 8.18 6.57
C ALA A 162 26.59 9.61 6.77
N ILE A 163 25.69 9.80 7.74
CA ILE A 163 25.19 11.13 8.11
C ILE A 163 26.32 11.99 8.68
N ALA A 164 27.13 11.46 9.60
CA ALA A 164 28.27 12.16 10.17
C ALA A 164 29.33 12.53 9.12
N ALA A 165 29.47 11.71 8.07
CA ALA A 165 30.33 11.97 6.92
C ALA A 165 29.74 12.97 5.90
N GLY A 166 28.47 13.39 6.06
CA GLY A 166 27.79 14.30 5.15
C GLY A 166 27.33 13.67 3.83
N GLU A 167 27.23 12.33 3.77
CA GLU A 167 26.80 11.60 2.57
C GLU A 167 25.28 11.70 2.35
N VAL A 168 24.52 11.67 3.44
CA VAL A 168 23.05 11.81 3.47
C VAL A 168 22.63 12.60 4.70
N TYR A 169 21.48 13.27 4.63
CA TYR A 169 20.83 13.89 5.80
C TYR A 169 20.00 12.86 6.57
N GLN A 170 19.41 11.90 5.84
CA GLN A 170 18.51 10.88 6.36
C GLN A 170 18.42 9.70 5.39
N ALA A 171 18.33 8.47 5.90
CA ALA A 171 17.93 7.30 5.12
C ALA A 171 16.99 6.39 5.92
N CYS A 172 16.07 5.72 5.23
CA CYS A 172 15.07 4.85 5.85
C CYS A 172 15.63 3.44 5.95
N VAL A 173 16.22 3.08 7.08
CA VAL A 173 16.75 1.73 7.31
C VAL A 173 15.59 0.81 7.68
N CYS A 174 15.53 -0.35 7.02
CA CYS A 174 14.42 -1.28 7.12
C CYS A 174 14.87 -2.69 7.51
N THR A 175 13.91 -3.46 8.02
CA THR A 175 13.99 -4.91 8.28
C THR A 175 12.68 -5.57 7.86
N GLN A 176 12.57 -6.88 8.02
CA GLN A 176 11.36 -7.62 7.68
C GLN A 176 11.08 -8.77 8.65
N PHE A 177 9.80 -9.03 8.90
CA PHE A 177 9.33 -10.26 9.51
C PHE A 177 8.94 -11.24 8.40
N ALA A 178 9.48 -12.45 8.45
CA ALA A 178 9.06 -13.55 7.58
C ALA A 178 8.13 -14.48 8.36
N GLY A 179 7.13 -15.04 7.70
CA GLY A 179 6.16 -15.93 8.32
C GLY A 179 5.48 -16.83 7.32
N ARG A 180 4.46 -17.55 7.76
CA ARG A 180 3.64 -18.41 6.91
C ARG A 180 2.16 -18.22 7.23
N ILE A 181 1.35 -18.03 6.19
CA ILE A 181 -0.10 -17.91 6.36
C ILE A 181 -0.76 -19.29 6.37
N ALA A 182 -1.72 -19.47 7.26
CA ALA A 182 -2.60 -20.62 7.30
C ALA A 182 -4.06 -20.16 7.26
N ALA A 183 -4.86 -20.84 6.43
CA ALA A 183 -6.31 -20.71 6.47
C ALA A 183 -6.83 -21.36 7.77
N GLY A 184 -7.73 -20.68 8.46
CA GLY A 184 -8.48 -21.25 9.58
C GLY A 184 -9.49 -22.30 9.11
N ALA A 185 -9.96 -23.14 10.02
CA ALA A 185 -11.03 -24.08 9.73
C ALA A 185 -12.29 -23.29 9.32
N ALA A 186 -12.79 -23.52 8.10
CA ALA A 186 -14.08 -22.96 7.69
C ALA A 186 -15.17 -23.44 8.66
N PRO A 187 -16.08 -22.57 9.13
CA PRO A 187 -17.26 -23.04 9.86
C PRO A 187 -18.02 -24.00 8.93
N ALA A 188 -18.49 -25.14 9.48
CA ALA A 188 -19.15 -26.19 8.71
C ALA A 188 -20.26 -25.60 7.83
N ALA A 189 -20.04 -25.61 6.51
CA ALA A 189 -21.02 -25.12 5.56
C ALA A 189 -22.26 -26.03 5.57
N THR A 190 -23.45 -25.44 5.65
CA THR A 190 -24.75 -26.14 5.70
C THR A 190 -25.26 -26.59 4.33
N SER A 191 -24.38 -26.90 3.36
CA SER A 191 -24.80 -27.36 2.02
C SER A 191 -23.89 -28.43 1.44
N ASP A 192 -24.50 -29.47 0.86
CA ASP A 192 -23.92 -30.72 0.32
C ASP A 192 -22.98 -30.57 -0.91
N ALA A 193 -22.43 -29.39 -1.18
CA ALA A 193 -21.40 -29.21 -2.20
C ALA A 193 -20.02 -29.12 -1.54
N ALA A 194 -19.14 -30.09 -1.82
CA ALA A 194 -17.75 -30.07 -1.37
C ALA A 194 -17.07 -28.78 -1.89
N ALA A 195 -16.89 -27.80 -1.00
CA ALA A 195 -16.12 -26.61 -1.33
C ALA A 195 -14.67 -27.02 -1.60
N PRO A 196 -14.04 -26.54 -2.69
CA PRO A 196 -12.61 -26.76 -2.89
C PRO A 196 -11.83 -26.22 -1.69
N ALA A 197 -10.73 -26.91 -1.34
CA ALA A 197 -9.88 -26.55 -0.20
C ALA A 197 -9.43 -25.08 -0.27
N ALA A 198 -9.34 -24.42 0.89
CA ALA A 198 -8.89 -23.03 0.98
C ALA A 198 -7.49 -22.88 0.35
N THR A 199 -7.35 -21.96 -0.59
CA THR A 199 -6.07 -21.57 -1.21
C THR A 199 -5.37 -20.51 -0.36
N SER A 200 -4.06 -20.34 -0.56
CA SER A 200 -3.26 -19.24 0.02
C SER A 200 -3.91 -17.87 -0.24
N ASP A 201 -4.43 -17.65 -1.45
CA ASP A 201 -5.12 -16.40 -1.82
C ASP A 201 -6.37 -16.13 -0.99
N THR A 202 -7.14 -17.17 -0.67
CA THR A 202 -8.35 -17.02 0.16
C THR A 202 -7.97 -16.55 1.56
N ALA A 203 -6.93 -17.15 2.14
CA ALA A 203 -6.43 -16.74 3.45
C ALA A 203 -5.87 -15.31 3.46
N ALA A 204 -5.21 -14.89 2.35
CA ALA A 204 -4.70 -13.54 2.18
C ALA A 204 -5.83 -12.49 2.09
N ILE A 205 -6.93 -12.81 1.38
CA ILE A 205 -8.13 -11.97 1.33
C ILE A 205 -8.76 -11.83 2.71
N ASP A 206 -8.90 -12.94 3.44
CA ASP A 206 -9.47 -12.92 4.78
C ASP A 206 -8.59 -12.11 5.75
N PHE A 207 -7.26 -12.25 5.66
CA PHE A 207 -6.30 -11.45 6.40
C PHE A 207 -6.49 -9.96 6.11
N PHE A 208 -6.54 -9.59 4.83
CA PHE A 208 -6.71 -8.21 4.38
C PHE A 208 -8.04 -7.63 4.87
N ALA A 209 -9.15 -8.36 4.66
CA ALA A 209 -10.48 -7.93 5.07
C ALA A 209 -10.58 -7.69 6.58
N ASP A 210 -10.02 -8.60 7.40
CA ASP A 210 -10.00 -8.42 8.85
C ASP A 210 -9.08 -7.28 9.28
N ALA A 211 -7.91 -7.14 8.65
CA ALA A 211 -6.99 -6.07 8.98
C ALA A 211 -7.56 -4.69 8.62
N VAL A 212 -8.27 -4.56 7.49
CA VAL A 212 -9.00 -3.34 7.11
C VAL A 212 -10.08 -3.04 8.16
N ALA A 213 -10.89 -4.03 8.55
CA ALA A 213 -11.94 -3.83 9.55
C ALA A 213 -11.38 -3.40 10.92
N ARG A 214 -10.23 -3.95 11.34
CA ARG A 214 -9.60 -3.61 12.62
C ARG A 214 -8.86 -2.27 12.63
N THR A 215 -8.20 -1.92 11.52
CA THR A 215 -7.25 -0.79 11.48
C THR A 215 -7.75 0.43 10.70
N SER A 216 -8.81 0.28 9.90
CA SER A 216 -9.43 1.34 9.10
C SER A 216 -8.42 2.19 8.30
N PRO A 217 -7.48 1.58 7.55
CA PRO A 217 -6.41 2.31 6.88
C PRO A 217 -6.98 3.29 5.84
N ALA A 218 -6.33 4.43 5.66
CA ALA A 218 -6.80 5.45 4.72
C ALA A 218 -6.67 4.99 3.26
N ARG A 219 -5.72 4.12 2.91
CA ARG A 219 -5.45 3.69 1.53
C ARG A 219 -5.05 2.20 1.46
N ALA A 220 -5.96 1.33 1.90
CA ALA A 220 -5.76 -0.10 1.73
C ALA A 220 -5.94 -0.55 0.27
N ALA A 221 -5.13 -1.51 -0.15
CA ALA A 221 -5.18 -2.10 -1.48
C ALA A 221 -4.86 -3.60 -1.43
N PHE A 222 -5.60 -4.38 -2.22
CA PHE A 222 -5.42 -5.82 -2.38
C PHE A 222 -5.39 -6.20 -3.85
N VAL A 223 -4.36 -6.95 -4.25
CA VAL A 223 -4.22 -7.55 -5.58
C VAL A 223 -3.60 -8.94 -5.43
N ALA A 224 -4.06 -9.90 -6.23
CA ALA A 224 -3.60 -11.29 -6.18
C ALA A 224 -3.64 -11.92 -7.57
N GLY A 225 -2.79 -12.92 -7.78
CA GLY A 225 -2.73 -13.75 -8.98
C GLY A 225 -2.00 -15.06 -8.68
N GLU A 226 -1.67 -15.85 -9.71
CA GLU A 226 -0.99 -17.15 -9.50
C GLU A 226 0.37 -17.04 -8.78
N TRP A 227 0.96 -15.86 -8.78
CA TRP A 227 2.22 -15.54 -8.10
C TRP A 227 2.08 -15.29 -6.58
N GLY A 228 0.85 -15.19 -6.07
CA GLY A 228 0.54 -14.84 -4.68
C GLY A 228 -0.29 -13.57 -4.55
N ALA A 229 -0.08 -12.81 -3.47
CA ALA A 229 -0.90 -11.63 -3.16
C ALA A 229 -0.13 -10.50 -2.49
N VAL A 230 -0.67 -9.28 -2.63
CA VAL A 230 -0.24 -8.08 -1.92
C VAL A 230 -1.42 -7.55 -1.12
N ALA A 231 -1.27 -7.46 0.19
CA ALA A 231 -2.24 -6.87 1.12
C ALA A 231 -1.66 -5.61 1.77
N SER A 232 -1.92 -4.45 1.17
CA SER A 232 -1.43 -3.15 1.63
C SER A 232 -2.45 -2.46 2.53
N LEU A 233 -2.03 -1.99 3.71
CA LEU A 233 -2.88 -1.26 4.66
C LEU A 233 -2.31 0.14 4.90
N SER A 234 -1.92 0.78 3.80
CA SER A 234 -1.23 2.06 3.82
C SER A 234 -2.11 3.20 4.34
N PRO A 235 -1.54 4.14 5.10
CA PRO A 235 -2.18 5.42 5.40
C PRO A 235 -1.86 6.52 4.37
N GLU A 236 -0.91 6.29 3.46
CA GLU A 236 -0.20 7.37 2.77
C GLU A 236 -0.45 7.37 1.26
N LEU A 237 -0.75 8.55 0.72
CA LEU A 237 -0.84 8.80 -0.72
C LEU A 237 0.56 9.01 -1.28
N PHE A 238 1.05 8.08 -2.10
CA PHE A 238 2.27 8.30 -2.87
C PHE A 238 2.00 9.32 -3.97
N LEU A 239 1.05 9.03 -4.85
CA LEU A 239 0.81 9.85 -6.03
C LEU A 239 -0.65 9.78 -6.45
N ARG A 240 -1.23 10.95 -6.76
CA ARG A 240 -2.51 11.09 -7.43
C ARG A 240 -2.31 11.91 -8.70
N ARG A 241 -2.81 11.43 -9.84
CA ARG A 241 -2.84 12.17 -11.10
C ARG A 241 -4.26 12.24 -11.66
N ARG A 242 -4.72 13.44 -12.00
CA ARG A 242 -5.98 13.70 -12.70
C ARG A 242 -5.72 14.70 -13.83
N GLY A 243 -5.75 14.22 -15.08
CA GLY A 243 -5.24 14.96 -16.22
C GLY A 243 -3.81 15.45 -15.99
N GLU A 244 -3.63 16.77 -16.06
CA GLU A 244 -2.35 17.44 -15.80
C GLU A 244 -1.98 17.53 -14.31
N ALA A 245 -2.95 17.45 -13.40
CA ALA A 245 -2.71 17.70 -11.98
C ALA A 245 -2.12 16.47 -11.29
N VAL A 246 -0.94 16.63 -10.69
CA VAL A 246 -0.27 15.61 -9.88
C VAL A 246 -0.16 16.09 -8.43
N ALA A 247 -0.38 15.19 -7.48
CA ALA A 247 -0.24 15.47 -6.06
C ALA A 247 0.42 14.29 -5.32
N SER A 248 1.17 14.60 -4.27
CA SER A 248 1.72 13.64 -3.32
C SER A 248 1.52 14.20 -1.90
N SER A 249 1.18 13.33 -0.95
CA SER A 249 0.87 13.75 0.43
C SER A 249 1.65 12.94 1.46
N PRO A 250 2.95 13.21 1.64
CA PRO A 250 3.78 12.51 2.61
C PRO A 250 3.31 12.74 4.06
N ILE A 251 3.54 11.72 4.90
CA ILE A 251 3.24 11.74 6.33
C ILE A 251 4.55 11.62 7.12
N LYS A 252 4.82 12.58 8.01
CA LYS A 252 5.93 12.54 8.97
C LYS A 252 5.51 13.21 10.26
N GLY A 253 5.65 12.51 11.37
CA GLY A 253 5.09 12.87 12.67
C GLY A 253 3.79 12.13 12.95
N THR A 254 3.76 11.39 14.07
CA THR A 254 2.58 10.65 14.53
C THR A 254 2.44 10.80 16.04
N LEU A 255 1.24 11.15 16.50
CA LEU A 255 0.91 11.17 17.92
C LEU A 255 -0.29 10.28 18.20
N PRO A 256 -0.38 9.65 19.39
CA PRO A 256 -1.61 8.97 19.81
C PRO A 256 -2.82 9.89 19.78
N ARG A 257 -4.01 9.36 19.46
CA ARG A 257 -5.25 10.16 19.32
C ARG A 257 -5.63 10.96 20.57
N HIS A 258 -5.24 10.48 21.74
CA HIS A 258 -5.55 11.08 23.04
C HIS A 258 -4.57 12.19 23.46
N ALA A 259 -3.46 12.38 22.74
CA ALA A 259 -2.52 13.47 22.97
C ALA A 259 -3.03 14.78 22.34
N ASP A 260 -2.47 15.92 22.76
CA ASP A 260 -2.80 17.22 22.16
C ASP A 260 -2.23 17.29 20.72
N PRO A 261 -3.06 17.44 19.67
CA PRO A 261 -2.58 17.56 18.30
C PRO A 261 -1.61 18.73 18.08
N ALA A 262 -1.62 19.75 18.94
CA ALA A 262 -0.67 20.87 18.85
C ALA A 262 0.79 20.44 19.06
N GLU A 263 1.03 19.35 19.80
CA GLU A 263 2.37 18.83 20.08
C GLU A 263 3.11 18.41 18.78
N LEU A 264 2.39 17.94 17.74
CA LEU A 264 3.01 17.61 16.44
C LEU A 264 3.67 18.81 15.79
N ARG A 265 3.07 20.00 15.91
CA ARG A 265 3.62 21.23 15.32
C ARG A 265 4.68 21.87 16.22
N ALA A 266 4.66 21.58 17.51
CA ALA A 266 5.68 22.02 18.45
C ALA A 266 6.94 21.13 18.40
N SER A 267 6.82 19.90 17.91
CA SER A 267 7.94 18.97 17.75
C SER A 267 8.91 19.43 16.66
N VAL A 268 10.06 19.95 17.08
CA VAL A 268 11.14 20.39 16.18
C VAL A 268 11.59 19.23 15.27
N LYS A 269 11.65 18.01 15.80
CA LYS A 269 12.02 16.80 15.04
C LYS A 269 11.00 16.51 13.94
N ASP A 270 9.72 16.36 14.30
CA ASP A 270 8.68 15.96 13.34
C ASP A 270 8.48 17.02 12.25
N VAL A 271 8.53 18.30 12.62
CA VAL A 271 8.45 19.41 11.67
C VAL A 271 9.64 19.40 10.71
N ALA A 272 10.87 19.23 11.20
CA ALA A 272 12.06 19.19 10.36
C ALA A 272 12.05 18.00 9.39
N GLU A 273 11.68 16.81 9.86
CA GLU A 273 11.54 15.62 9.01
C GLU A 273 10.47 15.83 7.93
N ASN A 274 9.32 16.40 8.29
CA ASN A 274 8.25 16.65 7.33
C ASN A 274 8.69 17.65 6.25
N ILE A 275 9.31 18.78 6.63
CA ILE A 275 9.83 19.77 5.68
C ILE A 275 10.87 19.14 4.73
N MET A 276 11.80 18.35 5.26
CA MET A 276 12.79 17.67 4.45
C MET A 276 12.15 16.74 3.40
N ILE A 277 11.13 15.97 3.77
CA ILE A 277 10.41 15.12 2.81
C ILE A 277 9.60 15.94 1.81
N VAL A 278 8.96 17.03 2.24
CA VAL A 278 8.28 17.97 1.34
C VAL A 278 9.23 18.50 0.28
N ASP A 279 10.44 18.90 0.66
CA ASP A 279 11.44 19.39 -0.28
C ASP A 279 11.92 18.29 -1.23
N LEU A 280 12.08 17.05 -0.77
CA LEU A 280 12.38 15.93 -1.65
C LEU A 280 11.26 15.68 -2.67
N VAL A 281 9.99 15.69 -2.24
CA VAL A 281 8.82 15.55 -3.14
C VAL A 281 8.75 16.70 -4.14
N ARG A 282 9.02 17.95 -3.70
CA ARG A 282 9.10 19.11 -4.60
C ARG A 282 10.18 18.94 -5.65
N ASN A 283 11.36 18.45 -5.25
CA ASN A 283 12.47 18.16 -6.16
C ASN A 283 12.08 17.07 -7.17
N ASP A 284 11.48 15.98 -6.71
CA ASP A 284 11.05 14.87 -7.56
C ASP A 284 10.03 15.32 -8.60
N LEU A 285 8.95 15.99 -8.18
CA LEU A 285 7.93 16.50 -9.09
C LEU A 285 8.51 17.59 -10.03
N GLY A 286 9.43 18.41 -9.52
CA GLY A 286 10.09 19.47 -10.30
C GLY A 286 10.86 18.97 -11.52
N ARG A 287 11.24 17.69 -11.58
CA ARG A 287 11.92 17.09 -12.74
C ARG A 287 11.03 16.96 -13.97
N VAL A 288 9.71 16.87 -13.78
CA VAL A 288 8.73 16.62 -14.86
C VAL A 288 7.63 17.67 -14.92
N ALA A 289 7.51 18.52 -13.90
CA ALA A 289 6.48 19.53 -13.81
C ALA A 289 6.71 20.70 -14.79
N VAL A 290 5.60 21.30 -15.25
CA VAL A 290 5.60 22.62 -15.88
C VAL A 290 6.29 23.61 -14.95
N THR A 291 7.27 24.35 -15.47
CA THR A 291 8.07 25.30 -14.67
C THR A 291 7.17 26.26 -13.89
N GLY A 292 7.43 26.39 -12.59
CA GLY A 292 6.66 27.25 -11.68
C GLY A 292 5.33 26.65 -11.20
N SER A 293 4.95 25.44 -11.61
CA SER A 293 3.69 24.82 -11.17
C SER A 293 3.78 24.05 -9.84
N VAL A 294 4.99 23.71 -9.39
CA VAL A 294 5.19 22.99 -8.12
C VAL A 294 4.86 23.91 -6.95
N SER A 295 3.89 23.52 -6.12
CA SER A 295 3.44 24.27 -4.95
C SER A 295 3.12 23.35 -3.78
N VAL A 296 3.05 23.92 -2.57
CA VAL A 296 2.73 23.20 -1.33
C VAL A 296 1.45 23.81 -0.74
N PRO A 297 0.27 23.45 -1.24
CA PRO A 297 -1.00 24.05 -0.78
C PRO A 297 -1.30 23.76 0.68
N GLU A 298 -0.78 22.66 1.24
CA GLU A 298 -0.94 22.30 2.64
C GLU A 298 0.42 21.90 3.21
N LEU A 299 0.90 22.61 4.23
CA LEU A 299 2.16 22.34 4.90
C LEU A 299 1.90 22.12 6.39
N LEU A 300 2.39 21.01 6.94
CA LEU A 300 2.30 20.69 8.37
C LEU A 300 0.84 20.68 8.89
N ALA A 301 -0.07 20.11 8.09
CA ALA A 301 -1.47 19.96 8.44
C ALA A 301 -1.65 18.77 9.40
N VAL A 302 -2.14 19.04 10.61
CA VAL A 302 -2.47 17.98 11.56
C VAL A 302 -3.83 17.38 11.18
N ARG A 303 -3.84 16.09 10.84
CA ARG A 303 -5.01 15.35 10.38
C ARG A 303 -5.36 14.22 11.36
N PRO A 304 -6.65 14.00 11.63
CA PRO A 304 -7.09 12.84 12.37
C PRO A 304 -6.91 11.56 11.55
N ALA A 305 -6.50 10.47 12.18
CA ALA A 305 -6.51 9.13 11.63
C ALA A 305 -6.96 8.13 12.72
N PRO A 306 -7.33 6.88 12.37
CA PRO A 306 -7.72 5.88 13.37
C PRO A 306 -6.61 5.67 14.42
N GLY A 307 -6.93 5.97 15.67
CA GLY A 307 -6.01 5.80 16.81
C GLY A 307 -4.88 6.83 16.92
N VAL A 308 -4.67 7.71 15.93
CA VAL A 308 -3.54 8.67 15.91
C VAL A 308 -3.88 10.04 15.30
N TRP A 309 -2.97 10.99 15.46
CA TRP A 309 -2.85 12.21 14.68
C TRP A 309 -1.65 12.10 13.76
N HIS A 310 -1.79 12.56 12.53
CA HIS A 310 -0.70 12.62 11.55
C HIS A 310 -0.41 14.06 11.17
N LEU A 311 0.87 14.36 10.96
CA LEU A 311 1.30 15.61 10.36
C LEU A 311 1.54 15.36 8.87
N VAL A 312 0.67 15.95 8.06
CA VAL A 312 0.54 15.72 6.61
C VAL A 312 0.86 17.00 5.87
N SER A 313 1.63 16.89 4.79
CA SER A 313 1.84 17.98 3.84
C SER A 313 1.46 17.49 2.45
N THR A 314 0.95 18.38 1.61
CA THR A 314 0.56 18.06 0.23
C THR A 314 1.39 18.91 -0.71
N VAL A 315 2.09 18.26 -1.63
CA VAL A 315 2.79 18.91 -2.74
C VAL A 315 2.01 18.64 -4.01
N THR A 316 1.80 19.68 -4.82
CA THR A 316 1.11 19.58 -6.11
C THR A 316 1.97 20.12 -7.24
N ALA A 317 1.79 19.58 -8.44
CA ALA A 317 2.43 20.04 -9.66
C ALA A 317 1.48 19.87 -10.85
N ARG A 318 1.80 20.54 -11.98
CA ARG A 318 1.19 20.24 -13.27
C ARG A 318 2.19 19.57 -14.19
N VAL A 319 1.80 18.50 -14.85
CA VAL A 319 2.58 17.83 -15.92
C VAL A 319 1.81 17.93 -17.24
N ASP A 320 2.48 17.64 -18.36
CA ASP A 320 1.79 17.52 -19.65
C ASP A 320 0.72 16.41 -19.59
N VAL A 321 -0.46 16.65 -20.16
CA VAL A 321 -1.56 15.68 -20.17
C VAL A 321 -1.19 14.40 -20.93
N GLU A 322 -0.38 14.52 -21.98
CA GLU A 322 0.09 13.41 -22.81
C GLU A 322 1.32 12.70 -22.19
N MET A 323 1.85 13.20 -21.08
CA MET A 323 3.01 12.57 -20.42
C MET A 323 2.64 11.16 -19.95
N PRO A 324 3.39 10.12 -20.34
CA PRO A 324 3.14 8.76 -19.85
C PRO A 324 3.36 8.66 -18.35
N MET A 325 2.61 7.79 -17.68
CA MET A 325 2.78 7.55 -16.24
C MET A 325 4.17 7.01 -15.91
N ALA A 326 4.80 6.25 -16.81
CA ALA A 326 6.16 5.76 -16.65
C ALA A 326 7.19 6.90 -16.42
N VAL A 327 7.02 8.05 -17.09
CA VAL A 327 7.90 9.22 -16.94
C VAL A 327 7.68 9.88 -15.56
N VAL A 328 6.43 9.98 -15.12
CA VAL A 328 6.10 10.52 -13.80
C VAL A 328 6.64 9.62 -12.69
N LEU A 329 6.52 8.30 -12.85
CA LEU A 329 7.05 7.31 -11.92
C LEU A 329 8.58 7.33 -11.87
N ASP A 330 9.29 7.38 -13.01
CA ASP A 330 10.76 7.46 -13.03
C ASP A 330 11.30 8.67 -12.25
N ALA A 331 10.60 9.80 -12.32
CA ALA A 331 10.97 11.01 -11.59
C ALA A 331 10.70 10.93 -10.08
N THR A 332 9.67 10.19 -9.66
CA THR A 332 9.12 10.27 -8.29
C THR A 332 9.32 9.01 -7.46
N PHE A 333 9.55 7.86 -8.08
CA PHE A 333 9.66 6.56 -7.43
C PHE A 333 11.12 6.21 -7.08
N PRO A 334 11.39 5.53 -5.95
CA PRO A 334 10.44 5.17 -4.89
C PRO A 334 9.98 6.37 -4.06
N PRO A 335 8.85 6.26 -3.31
CA PRO A 335 8.27 7.38 -2.59
C PRO A 335 9.26 8.02 -1.61
N ALA A 336 9.26 9.36 -1.57
CA ALA A 336 10.23 10.15 -0.80
C ALA A 336 10.27 9.77 0.70
N SER A 337 9.09 9.55 1.30
CA SER A 337 8.92 9.28 2.74
C SER A 337 9.55 7.98 3.24
N VAL A 338 9.92 7.06 2.34
CA VAL A 338 10.44 5.72 2.67
C VAL A 338 11.83 5.45 2.09
N THR A 339 12.51 6.49 1.62
CA THR A 339 13.83 6.39 0.97
C THR A 339 14.91 7.08 1.80
N GLY A 340 15.14 8.37 1.55
CA GLY A 340 16.21 9.15 2.17
C GLY A 340 16.55 10.38 1.35
N THR A 341 17.33 11.29 1.93
CA THR A 341 17.73 12.56 1.29
C THR A 341 19.24 12.73 1.41
N PRO A 342 19.98 12.93 0.29
CA PRO A 342 19.53 12.87 -1.11
C PRO A 342 19.14 11.46 -1.57
N LYS A 343 18.03 11.34 -2.32
CA LYS A 343 17.41 10.03 -2.67
C LYS A 343 18.36 9.03 -3.34
N LEU A 344 19.08 9.47 -4.38
CA LEU A 344 19.98 8.57 -5.12
C LEU A 344 21.10 8.02 -4.24
N ARG A 345 21.69 8.87 -3.39
CA ARG A 345 22.76 8.46 -2.48
C ARG A 345 22.24 7.53 -1.39
N ALA A 346 21.10 7.85 -0.80
CA ALA A 346 20.44 6.98 0.19
C ALA A 346 20.16 5.58 -0.38
N ARG A 347 19.60 5.49 -1.59
CA ARG A 347 19.34 4.19 -2.25
C ARG A 347 20.60 3.34 -2.45
N GLN A 348 21.69 3.95 -2.93
CA GLN A 348 22.97 3.26 -3.09
C GLN A 348 23.48 2.69 -1.76
N LEU A 349 23.37 3.46 -0.67
CA LEU A 349 23.84 3.04 0.63
C LEU A 349 22.96 1.94 1.24
N LEU A 350 21.63 2.07 1.10
CA LEU A 350 20.66 1.09 1.60
C LEU A 350 20.90 -0.31 1.02
N THR A 351 21.28 -0.44 -0.25
CA THR A 351 21.61 -1.75 -0.85
C THR A 351 22.75 -2.49 -0.16
N GLY A 352 23.66 -1.78 0.53
CA GLY A 352 24.74 -2.38 1.30
C GLY A 352 24.38 -2.63 2.77
N TRP A 353 23.37 -1.94 3.30
CA TRP A 353 22.97 -2.01 4.71
C TRP A 353 21.85 -3.03 4.94
N GLU A 354 20.95 -3.18 3.97
CA GLU A 354 19.80 -4.07 4.07
C GLU A 354 20.13 -5.43 3.46
N GLN A 355 20.09 -6.48 4.29
CA GLN A 355 20.40 -7.85 3.82
C GLN A 355 19.42 -8.34 2.77
N ASN A 356 18.14 -8.05 2.97
CA ASN A 356 17.06 -8.57 2.14
C ASN A 356 16.48 -7.46 1.26
N ARG A 357 16.06 -7.84 0.05
CA ARG A 357 15.23 -6.97 -0.80
C ARG A 357 13.91 -6.65 -0.08
N ARG A 358 13.48 -5.39 -0.15
CA ARG A 358 12.20 -4.94 0.44
C ARG A 358 10.96 -5.58 -0.21
N GLY A 359 11.03 -5.86 -1.52
CA GLY A 359 9.90 -6.39 -2.28
C GLY A 359 8.83 -5.34 -2.46
N ILE A 360 7.56 -5.68 -2.21
CA ILE A 360 6.49 -4.68 -2.26
C ILE A 360 6.61 -3.62 -1.17
N TYR A 361 7.30 -3.91 -0.05
CA TYR A 361 7.47 -2.91 1.01
C TYR A 361 8.23 -1.68 0.49
N CYS A 362 7.71 -0.49 0.76
CA CYS A 362 8.18 0.80 0.19
C CYS A 362 7.96 0.96 -1.32
N GLY A 363 7.27 0.03 -1.98
CA GLY A 363 6.75 0.16 -3.34
C GLY A 363 5.43 0.93 -3.37
N THR A 364 4.55 0.57 -4.32
CA THR A 364 3.23 1.18 -4.47
C THR A 364 2.18 0.21 -5.02
N VAL A 365 0.92 0.39 -4.59
CA VAL A 365 -0.26 -0.34 -5.08
C VAL A 365 -1.36 0.68 -5.41
N GLY A 366 -2.15 0.43 -6.45
CA GLY A 366 -3.27 1.31 -6.78
C GLY A 366 -4.01 0.96 -8.06
N LEU A 367 -4.60 1.99 -8.66
CA LEU A 367 -5.41 1.90 -9.88
C LEU A 367 -5.08 3.08 -10.81
N ALA A 368 -5.01 2.81 -12.11
CA ALA A 368 -5.04 3.80 -13.17
C ALA A 368 -6.31 3.66 -14.01
N SER A 369 -7.20 4.64 -13.94
CA SER A 369 -8.48 4.70 -14.64
C SER A 369 -8.42 5.74 -15.78
N PRO A 370 -8.96 5.42 -16.97
CA PRO A 370 -9.09 6.39 -18.06
C PRO A 370 -10.11 7.50 -17.76
N ILE A 371 -10.90 7.38 -16.68
CA ILE A 371 -11.93 8.34 -16.27
C ILE A 371 -11.49 9.11 -15.03
N ALA A 372 -11.10 8.40 -13.96
CA ALA A 372 -10.80 9.00 -12.66
C ALA A 372 -9.32 9.40 -12.49
N GLY A 373 -8.44 8.99 -13.41
CA GLY A 373 -7.01 9.20 -13.31
C GLY A 373 -6.32 8.08 -12.52
N CYS A 374 -5.17 8.38 -11.92
CA CYS A 374 -4.34 7.40 -11.21
C CYS A 374 -4.21 7.78 -9.74
N GLU A 375 -4.40 6.82 -8.83
CA GLU A 375 -4.08 6.97 -7.40
C GLU A 375 -3.26 5.77 -6.93
N LEU A 376 -2.18 6.07 -6.23
CA LEU A 376 -1.13 5.16 -5.81
C LEU A 376 -0.79 5.40 -4.33
N ASN A 377 -0.73 4.34 -3.53
CA ASN A 377 -0.32 4.46 -2.12
C ASN A 377 1.20 4.29 -1.96
N VAL A 378 1.74 4.60 -0.77
CA VAL A 378 3.06 4.10 -0.36
C VAL A 378 2.86 2.73 0.27
N ALA A 379 3.46 1.66 -0.26
CA ALA A 379 3.25 0.30 0.25
C ALA A 379 4.00 0.05 1.58
N ILE A 380 3.52 0.67 2.65
CA ILE A 380 3.90 0.44 4.05
C ILE A 380 2.73 -0.24 4.77
N ARG A 381 3.00 -0.88 5.93
CA ARG A 381 2.01 -1.75 6.61
C ARG A 381 1.39 -2.74 5.61
N THR A 382 2.26 -3.34 4.81
CA THR A 382 1.88 -4.17 3.66
C THR A 382 2.48 -5.56 3.87
N VAL A 383 1.63 -6.58 3.72
CA VAL A 383 2.05 -7.98 3.75
C VAL A 383 2.09 -8.50 2.32
N GLU A 384 3.24 -9.06 1.97
CA GLU A 384 3.50 -9.77 0.73
C GLU A 384 3.29 -11.27 0.96
N PHE A 385 2.58 -11.95 0.06
CA PHE A 385 2.39 -13.39 0.07
C PHE A 385 2.88 -13.99 -1.24
N ASP A 386 3.65 -15.07 -1.17
CA ASP A 386 3.96 -15.88 -2.36
C ASP A 386 2.94 -17.01 -2.54
N ALA A 387 3.02 -17.69 -3.69
CA ALA A 387 2.13 -18.81 -4.04
C ALA A 387 2.20 -19.98 -3.02
N ASP A 388 3.34 -20.15 -2.34
CA ASP A 388 3.57 -21.23 -1.37
C ASP A 388 3.03 -20.90 0.03
N GLY A 389 2.46 -19.71 0.22
CA GLY A 389 1.90 -19.23 1.48
C GLY A 389 2.93 -18.66 2.46
N ASN A 390 4.15 -18.34 2.00
CA ASN A 390 5.06 -17.55 2.82
C ASN A 390 4.58 -16.09 2.84
N ALA A 391 4.76 -15.43 3.99
CA ALA A 391 4.33 -14.07 4.23
C ALA A 391 5.52 -13.20 4.64
N VAL A 392 5.60 -11.97 4.13
CA VAL A 392 6.63 -11.01 4.53
C VAL A 392 6.01 -9.66 4.87
N LEU A 393 6.37 -9.13 6.04
CA LEU A 393 6.01 -7.78 6.49
C LEU A 393 7.29 -6.96 6.66
N GLY A 394 7.50 -5.99 5.77
CA GLY A 394 8.57 -5.01 5.92
C GLY A 394 8.23 -3.92 6.93
N VAL A 395 9.22 -3.47 7.70
CA VAL A 395 9.14 -2.33 8.63
C VAL A 395 10.44 -1.55 8.64
N GLY A 396 10.38 -0.28 9.02
CA GLY A 396 11.56 0.58 9.05
C GLY A 396 11.23 1.99 9.52
N GLY A 397 12.27 2.80 9.65
CA GLY A 397 12.23 4.16 10.19
C GLY A 397 13.24 5.08 9.51
N GLY A 398 12.98 6.38 9.55
CA GLY A 398 13.90 7.37 9.01
C GLY A 398 15.00 7.68 10.03
N ILE A 399 16.24 7.34 9.71
CA ILE A 399 17.38 7.56 10.59
C ILE A 399 17.91 8.98 10.39
N THR A 400 17.98 9.75 11.47
CA THR A 400 18.54 11.10 11.51
C THR A 400 19.78 11.14 12.40
N ALA A 401 20.50 12.26 12.44
CA ALA A 401 21.75 12.39 13.22
C ALA A 401 21.57 12.06 14.72
N ASP A 402 20.37 12.29 15.27
CA ASP A 402 20.06 12.07 16.69
C ASP A 402 19.36 10.72 16.96
N SER A 403 19.27 9.85 15.94
CA SER A 403 18.63 8.54 16.08
C SER A 403 19.42 7.61 17.00
N ASP A 404 18.71 6.88 17.86
CA ASP A 404 19.27 5.87 18.75
C ASP A 404 18.94 4.46 18.22
N PRO A 405 19.92 3.59 17.93
CA PRO A 405 19.67 2.31 17.28
C PRO A 405 18.65 1.39 17.98
N ASP A 406 18.57 1.44 19.31
CA ASP A 406 17.64 0.61 20.06
C ASP A 406 16.21 1.19 20.03
N ARG A 407 16.07 2.51 20.10
CA ARG A 407 14.76 3.17 19.90
C ARG A 407 14.21 2.97 18.50
N GLU A 408 15.06 2.98 17.47
CA GLU A 408 14.64 2.73 16.09
C GLU A 408 14.14 1.28 15.90
N TRP A 409 14.70 0.33 16.65
CA TRP A 409 14.17 -1.04 16.70
C TRP A 409 12.80 -1.11 17.39
N ASP A 410 12.63 -0.43 18.53
CA ASP A 410 11.33 -0.34 19.20
C ASP A 410 10.27 0.32 18.30
N GLU A 411 10.65 1.31 17.49
CA GLU A 411 9.77 1.92 16.49
C GLU A 411 9.35 0.91 15.41
N CYS A 412 10.26 0.06 14.93
CA CYS A 412 9.93 -1.02 14.01
C CYS A 412 8.90 -1.99 14.61
N LEU A 413 9.08 -2.39 15.87
CA LEU A 413 8.11 -3.25 16.59
C LEU A 413 6.75 -2.55 16.77
N HIS A 414 6.75 -1.26 17.12
CA HIS A 414 5.52 -0.48 17.28
C HIS A 414 4.74 -0.40 15.96
N LYS A 415 5.42 -0.17 14.84
CA LYS A 415 4.79 -0.14 13.50
C LYS A 415 4.27 -1.51 13.07
N ALA A 416 4.90 -2.59 13.53
CA ALA A 416 4.49 -3.96 13.22
C ALA A 416 3.37 -4.50 14.13
N ALA A 417 3.17 -3.90 15.31
CA ALA A 417 2.26 -4.38 16.35
C ALA A 417 0.82 -4.72 15.90
N PRO A 418 0.21 -4.03 14.91
CA PRO A 418 -1.11 -4.43 14.41
C PRO A 418 -1.17 -5.80 13.72
N PHE A 419 -0.01 -6.38 13.38
CA PHE A 419 0.12 -7.58 12.54
C PHE A 419 0.83 -8.74 13.24
N ILE A 420 1.62 -8.46 14.28
CA ILE A 420 2.49 -9.44 14.93
C ILE A 420 2.28 -9.45 16.46
N ASP A 421 2.63 -10.56 17.11
CA ASP A 421 2.78 -10.61 18.56
C ASP A 421 4.15 -10.03 18.96
N VAL A 422 4.16 -8.78 19.41
CA VAL A 422 5.39 -8.05 19.80
C VAL A 422 6.07 -8.70 21.01
N ASP A 423 5.31 -9.26 21.95
CA ASP A 423 5.88 -9.90 23.13
C ASP A 423 6.58 -11.21 22.77
N ALA A 424 6.04 -11.96 21.79
CA ALA A 424 6.73 -13.10 21.23
C ALA A 424 8.06 -12.69 20.57
N GLN A 425 8.08 -11.59 19.82
CA GLN A 425 9.31 -11.09 19.18
C GLN A 425 10.37 -10.67 20.20
N ARG A 426 9.97 -9.99 21.29
CA ARG A 426 10.90 -9.58 22.36
C ARG A 426 11.52 -10.76 23.12
N ARG A 427 10.85 -11.92 23.13
CA ARG A 427 11.33 -13.14 23.78
C ARG A 427 12.23 -13.99 22.89
N MET A 428 12.26 -13.76 21.57
CA MET A 428 13.11 -14.54 20.67
C MET A 428 14.59 -14.24 20.93
N PRO A 429 15.44 -15.27 21.07
CA PRO A 429 16.87 -15.06 21.24
C PRO A 429 17.44 -14.34 20.01
N ALA A 430 18.34 -13.39 20.22
CA ALA A 430 19.13 -12.83 19.13
C ALA A 430 19.82 -14.00 18.40
N HIS A 431 19.57 -14.16 17.11
CA HIS A 431 20.27 -15.16 16.32
C HIS A 431 21.77 -14.84 16.38
N SER A 432 22.54 -15.79 16.94
CA SER A 432 23.99 -15.70 17.20
C SER A 432 24.81 -15.78 15.93
#